data_AF-A0A085N9X5-F1
#
_entry.id   AF-A0A085N9X5-F1
#
_cell.length_a   1.000
_cell.length_b   1.000
_cell.length_c   1.000
_cell.angle_alpha   90.00
_cell.angle_beta   90.00
_cell.angle_gamma   90.00
#
_symmetry.space_group_name_H-M   'P 1'
#
loop_
_entity.id
_entity.type
_entity.pdbx_description
1 polymer ?
#
loop_
_entity_poly.entity_id
_entity_poly.type
_entity_poly.pdbx_seq_one_letter_code
_entity_poly.pdbx_strand_id
1 'polypeptide(L)'
;MDEAIKASAIVEHASPTVTDSYFPSSFAKMTSNCERIKEAQFIRHDDVILWCWRRILRVRWMSRRTNECVVEEIKPEYSLESAVLRSKVQYFGHLMRRHGSPSKSLMLGKLAGKRRRGRQKLRWIDGIMEATSLRLARLQDITEGR
;
A
#
# COMPACT_ATOMS: atom_id res chain seq x y z
N MET A 1 -23.45 2.76 -0.46
CA MET A 1 -23.70 3.82 0.55
C MET A 1 -24.95 3.55 1.38
N ASP A 2 -25.93 2.79 0.86
CA ASP A 2 -27.20 2.50 1.56
C ASP A 2 -27.17 1.46 2.69
N GLU A 3 -26.20 0.54 2.73
CA GLU A 3 -26.11 -0.45 3.83
C GLU A 3 -25.53 0.12 5.13
N ALA A 4 -24.62 1.09 5.03
CA ALA A 4 -24.00 1.74 6.20
C ALA A 4 -25.01 2.66 6.93
N ILE A 5 -25.93 3.29 6.18
CA ILE A 5 -26.99 4.14 6.74
C ILE A 5 -28.09 3.30 7.39
N LYS A 6 -28.37 2.10 6.87
CA LYS A 6 -29.29 1.16 7.54
C LYS A 6 -28.76 0.62 8.86
N ALA A 7 -27.43 0.44 8.99
CA ALA A 7 -26.82 0.01 10.24
C ALA A 7 -26.83 1.10 11.33
N SER A 8 -26.71 2.39 10.96
CA SER A 8 -26.81 3.49 11.93
C SER A 8 -28.26 3.76 12.36
N ALA A 9 -29.23 3.61 11.47
CA ALA A 9 -30.66 3.85 11.77
C ALA A 9 -31.28 2.83 12.74
N ILE A 10 -30.75 1.60 12.81
CA ILE A 10 -31.22 0.58 13.75
C ILE A 10 -30.79 0.90 15.20
N VAL A 11 -29.71 1.67 15.37
CA VAL A 11 -29.17 2.02 16.69
C VAL A 11 -29.91 3.22 17.31
N GLU A 12 -30.46 4.14 16.51
CA GLU A 12 -31.11 5.36 17.02
C GLU A 12 -32.55 5.17 17.52
N HIS A 13 -33.24 4.07 17.16
CA HIS A 13 -34.62 3.80 17.61
C HIS A 13 -34.74 2.91 18.87
N ALA A 14 -33.62 2.56 19.50
CA ALA A 14 -33.64 1.89 20.80
C ALA A 14 -33.87 2.92 21.92
N SER A 15 -35.02 2.84 22.59
CA SER A 15 -35.34 3.67 23.77
C SER A 15 -34.21 3.65 24.82
N PRO A 16 -33.87 4.79 25.45
CA PRO A 16 -32.71 4.94 26.32
C PRO A 16 -32.86 4.31 27.71
N THR A 17 -33.75 3.34 27.90
CA THR A 17 -34.12 2.82 29.23
C THR A 17 -33.80 1.33 29.46
N VAL A 18 -33.24 0.62 28.48
CA VAL A 18 -33.00 -0.84 28.61
C VAL A 18 -31.54 -1.26 28.35
N THR A 19 -30.64 -0.35 27.97
CA THR A 19 -29.27 -0.75 27.55
C THR A 19 -28.21 -0.73 28.66
N ASP A 20 -28.47 -0.18 29.84
CA ASP A 20 -27.43 -0.03 30.87
C ASP A 20 -27.32 -1.22 31.86
N SER A 21 -28.31 -2.12 31.91
CA SER A 21 -28.34 -3.24 32.87
C SER A 21 -28.07 -4.62 32.29
N TYR A 22 -27.99 -4.76 30.95
CA TYR A 22 -27.85 -6.06 30.28
C TYR A 22 -26.48 -6.30 29.62
N PHE A 23 -25.60 -5.30 29.60
CA PHE A 23 -24.22 -5.48 29.11
C PHE A 23 -23.28 -5.75 30.29
N PRO A 24 -22.75 -6.99 30.43
CA PRO A 24 -21.82 -7.32 31.51
C PRO A 24 -20.59 -6.41 31.44
N SER A 25 -20.00 -6.08 32.60
CA SER A 25 -18.73 -5.33 32.68
C SER A 25 -17.63 -5.86 31.74
N SER A 26 -17.64 -7.17 31.45
CA SER A 26 -16.74 -7.81 30.48
C SER A 26 -16.98 -7.36 29.03
N PHE A 27 -18.23 -7.10 28.61
CA PHE A 27 -18.54 -6.62 27.27
C PHE A 27 -18.09 -5.16 27.07
N ALA A 28 -18.32 -4.29 28.05
CA ALA A 28 -17.81 -2.90 28.03
C ALA A 28 -16.26 -2.86 28.04
N LYS A 29 -15.61 -3.76 28.77
CA LYS A 29 -14.15 -3.93 28.73
C LYS A 29 -13.67 -4.47 27.37
N MET A 30 -14.43 -5.37 26.75
CA MET A 30 -14.12 -5.95 25.44
C MET A 30 -14.25 -4.92 24.30
N THR A 31 -15.29 -4.07 24.32
CA THR A 31 -15.46 -3.00 23.32
C THR A 31 -14.34 -1.96 23.43
N SER A 32 -14.03 -1.49 24.64
CA SER A 32 -12.92 -0.58 24.88
C SER A 32 -11.56 -1.17 24.49
N ASN A 33 -11.31 -2.45 24.78
CA ASN A 33 -10.08 -3.11 24.36
C ASN A 33 -10.00 -3.26 22.82
N CYS A 34 -11.13 -3.55 22.17
CA CYS A 34 -11.21 -3.64 20.71
C CYS A 34 -10.93 -2.28 20.03
N GLU A 35 -11.47 -1.19 20.56
CA GLU A 35 -11.19 0.18 20.11
C GLU A 35 -9.69 0.52 20.23
N ARG A 36 -9.10 0.25 21.41
CA ARG A 36 -7.65 0.46 21.63
C ARG A 36 -6.76 -0.37 20.70
N ILE A 37 -7.16 -1.61 20.40
CA ILE A 37 -6.42 -2.46 19.43
C ILE A 37 -6.49 -1.85 18.03
N LYS A 38 -7.66 -1.35 17.60
CA LYS A 38 -7.83 -0.69 16.31
C LYS A 38 -6.99 0.59 16.21
N GLU A 39 -7.03 1.44 17.23
CA GLU A 39 -6.21 2.65 17.30
C GLU A 39 -4.71 2.33 17.24
N ALA A 40 -4.25 1.34 18.02
CA ALA A 40 -2.85 0.92 18.00
C ALA A 40 -2.43 0.30 16.66
N GLN A 41 -3.35 -0.35 15.93
CA GLN A 41 -3.08 -0.81 14.57
C GLN A 41 -3.01 0.35 13.58
N PHE A 42 -3.89 1.35 13.72
CA PHE A 42 -3.89 2.55 12.87
C PHE A 42 -2.59 3.37 13.04
N ILE A 43 -2.18 3.66 14.27
CA ILE A 43 -0.92 4.38 14.56
C ILE A 43 0.28 3.65 13.96
N ARG A 44 0.37 2.32 14.16
CA ARG A 44 1.47 1.52 13.59
C ARG A 44 1.48 1.55 12.06
N HIS A 45 0.30 1.55 11.44
CA HIS A 45 0.17 1.64 9.99
C HIS A 45 0.60 3.02 9.49
N ASP A 46 0.23 4.10 10.18
CA ASP A 46 0.62 5.47 9.85
C ASP A 46 2.13 5.68 9.96
N ASP A 47 2.76 5.15 11.01
CA ASP A 47 4.22 5.19 11.17
C ASP A 47 4.95 4.51 10.00
N VAL A 48 4.43 3.37 9.54
CA VAL A 48 4.98 2.63 8.39
C VAL A 48 4.79 3.41 7.10
N ILE A 49 3.60 3.99 6.88
CA ILE A 49 3.30 4.81 5.70
C ILE A 49 4.23 6.03 5.67
N LEU A 50 4.37 6.72 6.79
CA LEU A 50 5.17 7.93 6.88
C LEU A 50 6.66 7.64 6.69
N TRP A 51 7.15 6.52 7.24
CA TRP A 51 8.49 6.04 6.98
C TRP A 51 8.73 5.78 5.48
N CYS A 52 7.77 5.13 4.81
CA CYS A 52 7.85 4.89 3.36
C CYS A 52 7.92 6.21 2.57
N TRP A 53 7.08 7.19 2.92
CA TRP A 53 7.09 8.50 2.26
C TRP A 53 8.40 9.26 2.44
N ARG A 54 8.97 9.27 3.65
CA ARG A 54 10.29 9.88 3.90
C ARG A 54 11.37 9.27 3.00
N ARG A 55 11.30 7.97 2.73
CA ARG A 55 12.21 7.27 1.81
C ARG A 55 11.96 7.66 0.34
N ILE A 56 10.70 7.70 -0.09
CA ILE A 56 10.32 8.05 -1.46
C ILE A 56 10.69 9.50 -1.79
N LEU A 57 10.40 10.43 -0.88
CA LEU A 57 10.74 11.85 -1.00
C LEU A 57 12.25 12.12 -0.80
N ARG A 58 13.04 11.09 -0.48
CA ARG A 58 14.48 11.19 -0.20
C ARG A 58 14.81 12.27 0.82
N VAL A 59 14.00 12.37 1.88
CA VAL A 59 14.17 13.36 2.94
C VAL A 59 15.53 13.12 3.61
N ARG A 60 16.41 14.12 3.53
CA ARG A 60 17.72 14.05 4.18
C ARG A 60 17.51 14.03 5.69
N TRP A 61 18.16 13.10 6.38
CA TRP A 61 18.00 12.94 7.83
C TRP A 61 18.37 14.23 8.62
N MET A 62 19.26 15.06 8.07
CA MET A 62 19.65 16.35 8.66
C MET A 62 18.66 17.49 8.42
N SER A 63 17.67 17.32 7.54
CA SER A 63 16.76 18.41 7.16
C SER A 63 15.73 18.77 8.24
N ARG A 64 15.77 18.12 9.42
CA ARG A 64 14.88 18.38 10.59
C ARG A 64 13.40 18.59 10.20
N ARG A 65 12.90 17.82 9.22
CA ARG A 65 11.52 17.91 8.75
C ARG A 65 10.57 17.26 9.77
N THR A 66 9.49 17.97 10.12
CA THR A 66 8.40 17.45 10.94
C THR A 66 7.53 16.47 10.14
N ASN A 67 6.76 15.64 10.85
CA ASN A 67 5.84 14.68 10.22
C ASN A 67 4.71 15.39 9.47
N GLU A 68 4.18 16.46 10.05
CA GLU A 68 3.14 17.32 9.46
C GLU A 68 3.56 17.87 8.10
N CYS A 69 4.76 18.45 7.99
CA CYS A 69 5.26 18.96 6.71
C CYS A 69 5.41 17.86 5.64
N VAL A 70 5.72 16.62 6.03
CA VAL A 70 5.80 15.50 5.08
C VAL A 70 4.41 15.12 4.58
N VAL A 71 3.40 15.14 5.46
CA VAL A 71 2.01 14.86 5.09
C VAL A 71 1.43 15.94 4.18
N GLU A 72 1.72 17.22 4.45
CA GLU A 72 1.29 18.34 3.59
C GLU A 72 1.94 18.30 2.19
N GLU A 73 3.19 17.84 2.09
CA GLU A 73 3.88 17.68 0.82
C GLU A 73 3.28 16.54 -0.04
N ILE A 74 2.65 15.56 0.60
CA ILE A 74 1.93 14.47 -0.07
C ILE A 74 0.53 14.95 -0.45
N LYS A 75 0.30 15.16 -1.75
CA LYS A 75 -1.05 15.48 -2.25
C LYS A 75 -2.00 14.29 -1.99
N PRO A 76 -3.28 14.52 -1.66
CA PRO A 76 -4.25 13.45 -1.40
C PRO A 76 -4.51 12.54 -2.61
N GLU A 77 -4.21 13.01 -3.84
CA GLU A 77 -4.26 12.23 -5.08
C GLU A 77 -3.08 11.24 -5.22
N TYR A 78 -2.03 11.40 -4.41
CA TYR A 78 -0.80 10.61 -4.47
C TYR A 78 -0.85 9.46 -3.46
N SER A 79 -1.38 8.32 -3.90
CA SER A 79 -1.31 7.07 -3.13
C SER A 79 0.13 6.56 -3.01
N LEU A 80 0.45 5.92 -1.88
CA LEU A 80 1.74 5.24 -1.68
C LEU A 80 1.96 4.15 -2.75
N GLU A 81 0.89 3.45 -3.13
CA GLU A 81 0.93 2.40 -4.14
C GLU A 81 1.35 2.94 -5.51
N SER A 82 0.78 4.09 -5.91
CA SER A 82 1.09 4.73 -7.19
C SER A 82 2.52 5.30 -7.19
N ALA A 83 3.01 5.80 -6.06
CA ALA A 83 4.39 6.26 -5.90
C ALA A 83 5.41 5.11 -5.99
N VAL A 84 5.11 3.97 -5.36
CA VAL A 84 5.94 2.76 -5.45
C VAL A 84 5.92 2.20 -6.87
N LEU A 85 4.75 2.15 -7.51
CA LEU A 85 4.61 1.69 -8.89
C LEU A 85 5.41 2.57 -9.86
N ARG A 86 5.34 3.90 -9.71
CA ARG A 86 6.14 4.85 -10.49
C ARG A 86 7.63 4.58 -10.35
N SER A 87 8.11 4.34 -9.12
CA SER A 87 9.51 4.01 -8.86
C SER A 87 9.93 2.69 -9.51
N LYS A 88 9.05 1.66 -9.48
CA LYS A 88 9.28 0.37 -10.16
C LYS A 88 9.38 0.54 -11.68
N VAL A 89 8.48 1.32 -12.29
CA VAL A 89 8.50 1.59 -13.74
C VAL A 89 9.72 2.41 -14.15
N GLN A 90 10.12 3.40 -13.35
CA GLN A 90 11.33 4.17 -13.59
C GLN A 90 12.59 3.28 -13.56
N TYR A 91 12.66 2.37 -12.59
CA TYR A 91 13.74 1.39 -12.50
C TYR A 91 13.73 0.42 -13.68
N PHE A 92 12.55 -0.04 -14.11
CA PHE A 92 12.39 -0.84 -15.32
C PHE A 92 12.96 -0.13 -16.54
N GLY A 93 12.63 1.16 -16.75
CA GLY A 93 13.18 1.92 -17.87
C GLY A 93 14.70 2.12 -17.79
N HIS A 94 15.24 2.34 -16.59
CA HIS A 94 16.70 2.36 -16.38
C HIS A 94 17.34 1.03 -16.79
N LEU A 95 16.72 -0.09 -16.42
CA LEU A 95 17.19 -1.43 -16.76
C LEU A 95 17.10 -1.73 -18.25
N MET A 96 16.03 -1.27 -18.92
CA MET A 96 15.83 -1.45 -20.36
C MET A 96 16.89 -0.73 -21.19
N ARG A 97 17.32 0.46 -20.77
CA ARG A 97 18.38 1.23 -21.44
C ARG A 97 19.78 0.59 -21.34
N ARG A 98 20.04 -0.26 -20.35
CA ARG A 98 21.35 -0.91 -20.18
C ARG A 98 21.48 -2.19 -21.01
N HIS A 99 22.34 -2.18 -22.02
CA HIS A 99 22.67 -3.36 -22.82
C HIS A 99 23.51 -4.38 -22.03
N GLY A 100 23.30 -5.67 -22.30
CA GLY A 100 24.14 -6.76 -21.77
C GLY A 100 24.06 -7.03 -20.26
N SER A 101 23.15 -6.39 -19.51
CA SER A 101 23.10 -6.60 -18.06
C SER A 101 22.42 -7.93 -17.68
N PRO A 102 23.05 -8.78 -16.84
CA PRO A 102 22.42 -10.02 -16.35
C PRO A 102 21.15 -9.73 -15.54
N SER A 103 21.10 -8.58 -14.86
CA SER A 103 19.92 -8.05 -14.17
C SER A 103 18.71 -7.90 -15.11
N LYS A 104 18.90 -7.46 -16.37
CA LYS A 104 17.82 -7.35 -17.37
C LYS A 104 17.27 -8.73 -17.74
N SER A 105 18.14 -9.71 -17.93
CA SER A 105 17.73 -11.09 -18.24
C SER A 105 16.98 -11.75 -17.06
N LEU A 106 17.48 -11.54 -15.83
CA LEU A 106 16.86 -12.03 -14.60
C LEU A 106 15.45 -11.45 -14.39
N MET A 107 15.31 -10.13 -14.52
CA MET A 107 14.04 -9.44 -14.30
C MET A 107 12.97 -9.77 -15.35
N LEU A 108 13.36 -9.98 -16.60
CA LEU A 108 12.46 -10.48 -17.65
C LEU A 108 12.12 -11.97 -17.49
N GLY A 109 12.78 -12.66 -16.56
CA GLY A 109 12.60 -14.09 -16.32
C GLY A 109 13.06 -14.96 -17.49
N LYS A 110 14.08 -14.50 -18.24
CA LYS A 110 14.70 -15.21 -19.38
C LYS A 110 15.78 -16.23 -18.97
N LEU A 111 15.94 -16.50 -17.67
CA LEU A 111 16.84 -17.54 -17.20
C LEU A 111 16.38 -18.92 -17.67
N ALA A 112 17.28 -19.62 -18.35
CA ALA A 112 17.10 -21.03 -18.67
C ALA A 112 17.06 -21.86 -17.38
N GLY A 113 16.03 -22.70 -17.22
CA GLY A 113 15.89 -23.60 -16.08
C GLY A 113 14.46 -23.80 -15.61
N LYS A 114 14.18 -24.97 -15.03
CA LYS A 114 12.88 -25.29 -14.42
C LYS A 114 12.84 -24.74 -12.99
N ARG A 115 11.82 -23.95 -12.65
CA ARG A 115 11.59 -23.51 -11.26
C ARG A 115 11.20 -24.70 -10.38
N ARG A 116 11.69 -24.72 -9.13
CA ARG A 116 11.29 -25.74 -8.14
C ARG A 116 9.79 -25.65 -7.83
N ARG A 117 9.16 -26.80 -7.58
CA ARG A 117 7.74 -26.92 -7.21
C ARG A 117 7.50 -26.20 -5.87
N GLY A 118 6.39 -25.47 -5.73
CA GLY A 118 5.95 -24.84 -4.46
C GLY A 118 6.21 -23.34 -4.29
N ARG A 119 6.99 -22.68 -5.15
CA ARG A 119 7.17 -21.21 -5.09
C ARG A 119 6.12 -20.50 -5.95
N GLN A 120 5.53 -19.40 -5.44
CA GLN A 120 4.62 -18.54 -6.21
C GLN A 120 5.27 -18.13 -7.54
N LYS A 121 4.48 -18.19 -8.63
CA LYS A 121 4.94 -17.96 -10.01
C LYS A 121 4.96 -16.49 -10.41
N LEU A 122 4.93 -15.55 -9.46
CA LEU A 122 4.93 -14.12 -9.76
C LEU A 122 6.35 -13.68 -10.12
N ARG A 123 6.55 -13.29 -11.37
CA ARG A 123 7.76 -12.56 -11.77
C ARG A 123 7.60 -11.12 -11.32
N TRP A 124 8.73 -10.44 -11.07
CA TRP A 124 8.72 -9.01 -10.75
C TRP A 124 7.99 -8.19 -11.83
N ILE A 125 8.16 -8.57 -13.11
CA ILE A 125 7.47 -7.95 -14.23
C ILE A 125 5.96 -8.21 -14.23
N ASP A 126 5.51 -9.37 -13.75
CA ASP A 126 4.09 -9.71 -13.69
C ASP A 126 3.37 -8.75 -12.74
N GLY A 127 4.00 -8.37 -11.62
CA GLY A 127 3.45 -7.37 -10.70
C GLY A 127 3.38 -5.95 -11.28
N ILE A 128 4.25 -5.58 -12.23
CA ILE A 128 4.14 -4.30 -12.95
C ILE A 128 3.03 -4.38 -14.00
N MET A 129 2.94 -5.49 -14.73
CA MET A 129 1.91 -5.70 -15.75
C MET A 129 0.51 -5.76 -15.14
N GLU A 130 0.35 -6.40 -13.98
CA GLU A 130 -0.89 -6.44 -13.22
C GLU A 130 -1.29 -5.04 -12.73
N ALA A 131 -0.35 -4.30 -12.13
CA ALA A 131 -0.64 -2.97 -11.60
C ALA A 131 -0.89 -1.90 -12.68
N THR A 132 -0.29 -2.04 -13.87
CA THR A 132 -0.43 -1.06 -14.96
C THR A 132 -1.44 -1.50 -16.03
N SER A 133 -1.88 -2.77 -16.01
CA SER A 133 -2.66 -3.40 -17.09
C SER A 133 -2.03 -3.28 -18.48
N LEU A 134 -0.69 -3.12 -18.56
CA LEU A 134 0.06 -2.99 -19.80
C LEU A 134 0.79 -4.28 -20.15
N ARG A 135 0.86 -4.58 -21.45
CA ARG A 135 1.72 -5.66 -21.97
C ARG A 135 3.18 -5.20 -21.97
N LEU A 136 4.09 -6.17 -21.88
CA LEU A 136 5.54 -5.93 -21.88
C LEU A 136 6.01 -5.04 -23.05
N ALA A 137 5.54 -5.30 -24.27
CA ALA A 137 5.91 -4.50 -25.44
C ALA A 137 5.56 -3.01 -25.26
N ARG A 138 4.32 -2.72 -24.83
CA ARG A 138 3.86 -1.35 -24.58
C ARG A 138 4.64 -0.68 -23.45
N LEU A 139 4.99 -1.43 -22.41
CA LEU A 139 5.82 -0.92 -21.31
C LEU A 139 7.23 -0.56 -21.79
N GLN A 140 7.81 -1.38 -22.69
CA GLN A 140 9.11 -1.09 -23.30
C GLN A 140 9.07 0.20 -24.12
N ASP A 141 8.08 0.37 -24.99
CA ASP A 141 7.90 1.58 -25.81
C ASP A 141 7.88 2.85 -24.95
N ILE A 142 7.05 2.85 -23.89
CA ILE A 142 6.91 3.98 -22.96
C ILE A 142 8.25 4.28 -22.24
N THR A 143 9.03 3.25 -21.92
CA THR A 143 10.27 3.42 -21.16
C THR A 143 11.52 3.70 -22.00
N GLU A 144 11.51 3.30 -23.27
CA GLU A 144 12.58 3.54 -24.24
C GLU A 144 12.41 4.89 -24.96
N GLY A 145 11.26 5.56 -24.82
CA GLY A 145 11.01 6.88 -25.39
C GLY A 145 10.94 6.87 -26.91
N ARG A 146 10.36 5.79 -27.47
CA ARG A 146 10.04 5.68 -28.90
C ARG A 146 8.61 6.14 -29.19
#